data_AF-A0A1I0RTE2-F1
#
_entry.id   AF-A0A1I0RTE2-F1
#
_cell.length_a   1.000
_cell.length_b   1.000
_cell.length_c   1.000
_cell.angle_alpha   90.00
_cell.angle_beta   90.00
_cell.angle_gamma   90.00
#
_symmetry.space_group_name_H-M   'P 1'
#
loop_
_entity.id
_entity.type
_entity.pdbx_description
1 polymer ?
#
loop_
_entity_poly.entity_id
_entity_poly.type
_entity_poly.pdbx_seq_one_letter_code
_entity_poly.pdbx_strand_id
1 'polypeptide(L)' 'MNILVITPFEIIFAAIAVIVLYISAITVLFKTKSGILPYLALILFPVIGPLGIIFGNQLNKTK' A
#
# COMPACT_ATOMS: atom_id res chain seq x y z
N MET A 1 -31.49 -3.69 -13.67
CA MET A 1 -30.55 -4.05 -12.59
C MET A 1 -29.32 -4.69 -13.23
N ASN A 2 -28.29 -3.89 -13.49
CA ASN A 2 -26.99 -4.39 -13.94
C ASN A 2 -26.23 -4.82 -12.69
N ILE A 3 -26.28 -6.11 -12.39
CA ILE A 3 -25.71 -6.71 -11.19
C ILE A 3 -24.19 -6.75 -11.40
N LEU A 4 -23.48 -5.84 -10.74
CA LEU A 4 -22.03 -5.84 -10.51
C LEU A 4 -21.18 -6.19 -11.74
N VAL A 5 -20.78 -5.15 -12.47
CA VAL A 5 -19.74 -5.14 -13.52
C VAL A 5 -18.34 -5.31 -12.88
N ILE A 6 -18.20 -6.27 -11.96
CA ILE A 6 -16.92 -6.67 -11.37
C ILE A 6 -16.81 -8.17 -11.58
N THR A 7 -15.92 -8.53 -12.48
CA THR A 7 -15.56 -9.89 -12.82
C THR A 7 -14.69 -10.51 -11.72
N PRO A 8 -14.71 -11.84 -11.56
CA PRO A 8 -13.82 -12.54 -10.63
C PRO A 8 -12.32 -12.21 -10.86
N PHE A 9 -11.94 -11.95 -12.11
CA PHE A 9 -10.58 -11.57 -12.46
C PHE A 9 -10.18 -10.21 -11.85
N GLU A 10 -11.06 -9.21 -11.89
CA GLU A 10 -10.81 -7.89 -11.31
C GLU A 10 -10.64 -7.95 -9.79
N ILE A 11 -11.36 -8.84 -9.12
CA ILE A 11 -11.23 -9.08 -7.67
C ILE A 11 -9.85 -9.66 -7.36
N ILE A 12 -9.42 -10.68 -8.10
CA ILE A 12 -8.10 -11.31 -7.93
C ILE A 12 -6.99 -10.30 -8.21
N PHE A 13 -7.14 -9.53 -9.28
CA PHE A 13 -6.18 -8.49 -9.65
C PHE A 13 -6.04 -7.43 -8.56
N ALA A 14 -7.16 -6.92 -8.04
CA ALA A 14 -7.16 -5.96 -6.94
C ALA A 14 -6.50 -6.54 -5.67
N ALA A 15 -6.79 -7.80 -5.34
CA ALA A 15 -6.17 -8.46 -4.19
C ALA A 15 -4.64 -8.56 -4.33
N ILE A 16 -4.16 -8.99 -5.50
CA ILE A 16 -2.71 -9.06 -5.79
C ILE A 16 -2.08 -7.67 -5.72
N ALA A 17 -2.72 -6.66 -6.30
CA ALA A 17 -2.23 -5.28 -6.29
C ALA A 17 -2.07 -4.76 -4.84
N VAL A 18 -3.04 -5.01 -3.96
CA VAL A 18 -2.96 -4.64 -2.55
C VAL A 18 -1.84 -5.39 -1.84
N ILE A 19 -1.65 -6.68 -2.09
CA ILE A 19 -0.54 -7.47 -1.50
C ILE A 19 0.81 -6.88 -1.90
N VAL A 20 1.03 -6.61 -3.18
CA VAL A 20 2.28 -6.01 -3.68
C VAL A 20 2.51 -4.63 -3.05
N LEU A 21 1.45 -3.84 -2.90
CA LEU A 21 1.50 -2.53 -2.28
C LEU A 21 1.92 -2.61 -0.80
N TYR A 22 1.39 -3.59 -0.05
CA TYR A 22 1.80 -3.84 1.33
C TYR A 22 3.25 -4.28 1.44
N ILE A 23 3.69 -5.24 0.62
CA ILE A 23 5.07 -5.74 0.62
C ILE A 23 6.06 -4.60 0.34
N SER A 24 5.75 -3.77 -0.65
CA SER A 24 6.60 -2.63 -1.01
C SER A 24 6.68 -1.59 0.11
N ALA A 25 5.55 -1.24 0.73
CA ALA A 25 5.54 -0.33 1.88
C ALA A 25 6.31 -0.91 3.07
N ILE A 26 6.12 -2.18 3.43
CA ILE A 26 6.87 -2.86 4.49
C ILE A 26 8.38 -2.81 4.21
N THR A 27 8.78 -3.11 2.98
CA THR A 27 10.19 -3.06 2.56
C THR A 27 10.79 -1.67 2.77
N VAL A 28 10.02 -0.61 2.45
CA VAL A 28 10.43 0.78 2.69
C VAL A 28 10.56 1.07 4.19
N LEU A 29 9.62 0.63 5.02
CA LEU A 29 9.66 0.84 6.47
C LEU A 29 10.88 0.21 7.13
N PHE A 30 11.20 -1.03 6.75
CA PHE A 30 12.40 -1.73 7.23
C PHE A 30 13.68 -1.02 6.77
N LYS A 31 13.75 -0.61 5.49
CA LYS A 31 14.94 0.04 4.92
C LYS A 31 15.20 1.41 5.53
N THR A 32 14.16 2.16 5.85
CA THR A 32 14.27 3.52 6.42
C THR A 32 14.39 3.54 7.94
N LYS A 33 14.34 2.36 8.61
CA LYS A 33 14.26 2.25 10.09
C LYS A 33 13.16 3.15 10.66
N SER A 34 11.99 3.12 10.01
CA SER A 34 10.85 3.95 10.39
C SER A 34 10.40 3.66 11.83
N GLY A 35 9.92 4.69 12.53
CA GLY A 35 9.33 4.57 13.88
C GLY A 35 8.00 3.80 13.87
N ILE A 36 7.28 3.75 15.00
CA ILE A 36 6.05 2.96 15.13
C ILE A 36 4.86 3.51 14.31
N LEU A 37 4.84 4.82 14.05
CA LEU A 37 3.70 5.52 13.46
C LEU A 37 3.39 5.09 12.00
N PRO A 38 4.37 4.93 11.10
CA PRO A 38 4.11 4.38 9.77
C PRO A 38 3.61 2.92 9.76
N TYR A 39 3.99 2.09 10.73
CA TYR A 39 3.43 0.74 10.86
C TYR A 39 1.95 0.78 11.28
N LEU A 40 1.57 1.71 12.16
CA LEU A 40 0.17 1.94 12.51
C LEU A 40 -0.63 2.41 11.28
N ALA A 41 -0.07 3.30 10.48
CA ALA A 41 -0.71 3.75 9.24
C ALA A 41 -0.91 2.60 8.23
N LEU A 42 0.03 1.66 8.15
CA LEU A 42 -0.06 0.47 7.31
C LEU A 42 -1.22 -0.45 7.71
N ILE A 43 -1.48 -0.61 9.01
CA ILE A 43 -2.55 -1.49 9.53
C ILE A 43 -3.92 -0.81 9.40
N LEU A 44 -4.00 0.48 9.74
CA LEU A 44 -5.27 1.22 9.79
C LEU A 44 -5.77 1.65 8.40
N PHE A 45 -4.86 1.85 7.44
CA PHE A 45 -5.20 2.37 6.11
C PHE A 45 -4.64 1.48 5.01
N PRO A 46 -5.37 0.45 4.55
CA PRO A 46 -4.83 -0.60 3.69
C PRO A 46 -4.39 -0.19 2.29
N VAL A 47 -4.83 0.97 1.82
CA VAL A 47 -4.42 1.52 0.52
C VAL A 47 -3.67 2.83 0.72
N ILE A 48 -4.25 3.76 1.47
CA ILE A 48 -3.70 5.11 1.67
C ILE A 48 -2.39 5.06 2.48
N GLY A 49 -2.30 4.21 3.50
CA GLY A 49 -1.12 4.06 4.34
C GLY A 49 0.11 3.60 3.55
N PRO A 50 0.06 2.43 2.89
CA PRO A 50 1.12 1.96 2.01
C PRO A 50 1.54 2.98 0.93
N LEU A 51 0.58 3.62 0.25
CA LEU A 51 0.87 4.63 -0.77
C LEU A 51 1.62 5.82 -0.16
N GLY A 52 1.15 6.34 0.98
CA GLY A 52 1.79 7.45 1.68
C GLY A 52 3.22 7.14 2.11
N ILE A 53 3.49 5.91 2.55
CA ILE A 53 4.84 5.45 2.91
C ILE A 53 5.76 5.44 1.69
N ILE A 54 5.30 4.85 0.58
CA ILE A 54 6.08 4.73 -0.65
C ILE A 54 6.37 6.11 -1.23
N PHE A 55 5.34 6.95 -1.41
CA PHE A 55 5.48 8.29 -1.96
C PHE A 55 6.30 9.21 -1.06
N GLY A 56 6.09 9.16 0.26
CA GLY A 56 6.87 9.96 1.22
C GLY A 56 8.35 9.63 1.16
N ASN A 57 8.70 8.34 1.07
CA ASN A 57 10.08 7.91 0.88
C ASN A 57 10.67 8.36 -0.47
N GLN A 58 9.88 8.37 -1.54
CA GLN A 58 10.34 8.83 -2.85
C GLN A 58 10.58 10.34 -2.88
N LEU A 59 9.69 11.13 -2.28
CA LEU A 59 9.85 12.58 -2.08
C LEU A 59 11.10 12.92 -1.25
N ASN A 60 11.33 12.19 -0.16
CA ASN A 60 12.52 12.40 0.68
C ASN A 60 13.83 12.06 -0.02
N LYS A 61 13.82 11.21 -1.05
CA LYS A 61 15.02 10.91 -1.85
C LYS A 61 15.31 11.93 -2.95
N THR A 62 14.30 12.70 -3.36
CA THR A 62 14.44 13.70 -4.44
C THR A 62 14.76 15.10 -3.91
N LYS A 63 14.77 15.27 -2.60
CA LYS A 63 15.09 16.49 -1.89
C LYS A 63 16.52 16.43 -1.35
#